data_AF-A0A520KV23-F1
#
_entry.id   AF-A0A520KV23-F1
#
_cell.length_a   1.000
_cell.length_b   1.000
_cell.length_c   1.000
_cell.angle_alpha   90.00
_cell.angle_beta   90.00
_cell.angle_gamma   90.00
#
_symmetry.space_group_name_H-M   'P 1'
#
loop_
_entity.id
_entity.type
_entity.pdbx_description
1 polymer ?
#
loop_
_entity_poly.entity_id
_entity_poly.type
_entity_poly.pdbx_seq_one_letter_code
_entity_poly.pdbx_strand_id
1 'polypeptide(L)'
;MEEVKDVQKNKPLAGFILSLIAGILILFGGIMIFFVPGIIQSIPESIPEGAMTEEEIEEMEEGISIAISTLDEILIPLAIIGLISGILIISGAVLGYQGKNMLGGLLVLIPSVFYIPAIVGIIGVIGGALIIWRLEKR
;
A
#
# COMPACT_ATOMS: atom_id res chain seq x y z
N MET A 1 23.18 35.07 -22.29
CA MET A 1 21.86 34.61 -21.80
C MET A 1 21.92 33.09 -21.71
N GLU A 2 22.56 32.57 -20.68
CA GLU A 2 22.87 31.14 -20.61
C GLU A 2 22.99 30.73 -19.14
N GLU A 3 21.89 30.76 -18.39
CA GLU A 3 21.95 30.41 -16.95
C GLU A 3 20.62 29.91 -16.35
N VAL A 4 19.66 29.47 -17.17
CA VAL A 4 18.33 29.02 -16.66
C VAL A 4 18.15 27.49 -16.72
N LYS A 5 19.16 26.71 -17.15
CA LYS A 5 18.99 25.26 -17.36
C LYS A 5 19.51 24.33 -16.25
N ASP A 6 20.28 24.80 -15.26
CA ASP A 6 20.98 23.87 -14.36
C ASP A 6 20.27 23.55 -13.02
N VAL A 7 19.20 24.23 -12.66
CA VAL A 7 18.52 23.97 -11.37
C VAL A 7 17.65 22.70 -11.39
N GLN A 8 17.24 22.22 -12.58
CA GLN A 8 16.41 21.01 -12.71
C GLN A 8 17.19 19.69 -12.79
N LYS A 9 18.50 19.73 -13.03
CA LYS A 9 19.28 18.50 -13.31
C LYS A 9 19.43 17.58 -12.09
N ASN A 10 19.06 18.05 -10.89
CA ASN A 10 19.48 17.42 -9.64
C ASN A 10 18.43 16.87 -8.64
N LYS A 11 17.20 16.52 -9.08
CA LYS A 11 16.16 15.90 -8.21
C LYS A 11 16.09 14.38 -8.32
N PRO A 12 15.89 13.61 -7.23
CA PRO A 12 15.85 12.13 -7.21
C PRO A 12 14.62 11.55 -7.91
N LEU A 13 14.43 11.86 -9.20
CA LEU A 13 13.20 11.58 -9.94
C LEU A 13 12.87 10.08 -9.97
N ALA A 14 13.85 9.23 -10.29
CA ALA A 14 13.66 7.78 -10.32
C ALA A 14 13.26 7.22 -8.93
N GLY A 15 13.99 7.61 -7.88
CA GLY A 15 13.67 7.21 -6.51
C GLY A 15 12.31 7.70 -6.05
N PHE A 16 11.95 8.95 -6.39
CA PHE A 16 10.64 9.53 -6.12
C PHE A 16 9.51 8.75 -6.81
N ILE A 17 9.62 8.49 -8.11
CA ILE A 17 8.57 7.79 -8.88
C ILE A 17 8.38 6.37 -8.35
N LEU A 18 9.47 5.61 -8.13
CA LEU A 18 9.38 4.25 -7.61
C LEU A 18 8.75 4.22 -6.21
N SER A 19 9.16 5.14 -5.33
CA SER A 19 8.59 5.25 -3.99
C SER A 19 7.11 5.63 -4.05
N LEU A 20 6.71 6.54 -4.95
CA LEU A 20 5.32 6.95 -5.11
C LEU A 20 4.44 5.80 -5.59
N ILE A 21 4.91 5.03 -6.58
CA ILE A 21 4.20 3.83 -7.06
C ILE A 21 4.04 2.83 -5.91
N ALA A 22 5.12 2.53 -5.18
CA ALA A 22 5.06 1.60 -4.05
C ALA A 22 4.07 2.07 -2.97
N GLY A 23 4.13 3.34 -2.59
CA GLY A 23 3.25 3.93 -1.59
C GLY A 23 1.78 3.90 -2.01
N ILE A 24 1.47 4.22 -3.27
CA ILE A 24 0.10 4.14 -3.81
C ILE A 24 -0.41 2.70 -3.79
N LEU A 25 0.40 1.73 -4.23
CA LEU A 25 -0.01 0.32 -4.26
C LEU A 25 -0.26 -0.24 -2.86
N ILE A 26 0.60 0.10 -1.89
CA ILE A 26 0.42 -0.30 -0.49
C ILE A 26 -0.83 0.36 0.10
N LEU A 27 -1.00 1.66 -0.13
CA LEU A 27 -2.17 2.40 0.35
C LEU A 27 -3.46 1.81 -0.24
N PHE A 28 -3.48 1.58 -1.55
CA PHE A 28 -4.61 0.97 -2.24
C PHE A 28 -4.90 -0.45 -1.72
N GLY A 29 -3.87 -1.28 -1.51
CA GLY A 29 -4.02 -2.59 -0.91
C GLY A 29 -4.66 -2.53 0.49
N GLY A 30 -4.21 -1.60 1.33
CA GLY A 30 -4.81 -1.36 2.65
C GLY A 30 -6.29 -0.94 2.55
N ILE A 31 -6.64 -0.06 1.61
CA ILE A 31 -8.02 0.35 1.35
C ILE A 31 -8.87 -0.85 0.90
N MET A 32 -8.39 -1.64 -0.05
CA MET A 32 -9.14 -2.77 -0.63
C MET A 32 -9.50 -3.84 0.41
N ILE A 33 -8.66 -4.05 1.42
CA ILE A 33 -8.94 -5.00 2.49
C ILE A 33 -10.24 -4.66 3.24
N PHE A 34 -10.56 -3.38 3.44
CA PHE A 34 -11.82 -2.97 4.07
C PHE A 34 -13.08 -3.32 3.26
N PHE A 35 -12.94 -3.59 1.96
CA PHE A 35 -14.06 -3.98 1.10
C PHE A 35 -14.25 -5.51 1.05
N VAL A 36 -13.28 -6.31 1.49
CA VAL A 36 -13.35 -7.77 1.42
C VAL A 36 -14.54 -8.33 2.22
N PRO A 37 -14.81 -7.91 3.47
CA PRO A 37 -15.98 -8.40 4.21
C PRO A 37 -17.29 -8.15 3.48
N GLY A 38 -17.49 -6.95 2.92
CA GLY A 38 -18.70 -6.61 2.19
C GLY A 38 -18.90 -7.44 0.91
N ILE A 39 -17.81 -7.83 0.24
CA ILE A 39 -17.87 -8.73 -0.93
C ILE A 39 -18.26 -10.16 -0.50
N ILE A 40 -17.79 -10.62 0.66
CA ILE A 40 -18.15 -11.95 1.17
C ILE A 40 -19.62 -11.96 1.62
N GLN A 41 -20.10 -10.88 2.25
CA GLN A 41 -21.50 -10.76 2.68
C GLN A 41 -22.50 -10.75 1.53
N SER A 42 -22.10 -10.38 0.31
CA SER A 42 -23.00 -10.40 -0.85
C SER A 42 -23.07 -11.75 -1.57
N ILE A 43 -22.31 -12.76 -1.13
CA ILE A 43 -22.33 -14.11 -1.73
C ILE A 43 -23.73 -14.74 -1.63
N PRO A 44 -24.43 -14.75 -0.48
CA PRO A 44 -25.77 -15.34 -0.38
C PRO A 44 -26.77 -14.69 -1.35
N GLU A 45 -26.71 -13.37 -1.50
CA GLU A 45 -27.58 -12.60 -2.41
C GLU A 45 -27.34 -12.94 -3.89
N SER A 46 -26.20 -13.55 -4.23
CA SER A 46 -25.86 -13.93 -5.60
C SER A 46 -26.38 -15.32 -5.99
N ILE A 47 -26.95 -16.08 -5.05
CA ILE A 47 -27.47 -17.43 -5.28
C ILE A 47 -28.88 -17.35 -5.88
N PRO A 48 -29.16 -18.08 -6.99
CA PRO A 48 -30.50 -18.09 -7.58
C PRO A 48 -31.58 -18.60 -6.62
N GLU A 49 -32.75 -17.95 -6.63
CA GLU A 49 -33.91 -18.41 -5.85
C GLU A 49 -34.26 -19.87 -6.19
N GLY A 50 -34.40 -20.71 -5.16
CA GLY A 50 -34.70 -22.14 -5.28
C GLY A 50 -33.50 -23.04 -5.57
N ALA A 51 -32.27 -22.50 -5.66
CA ALA A 51 -31.05 -23.31 -5.80
C ALA A 51 -30.60 -23.96 -4.47
N MET A 52 -31.02 -23.40 -3.33
CA MET A 52 -30.77 -23.92 -1.98
C MET A 52 -32.05 -23.88 -1.16
N THR A 53 -32.14 -24.76 -0.16
CA THR A 53 -33.17 -24.73 0.87
C THR A 53 -32.91 -23.61 1.89
N GLU A 54 -33.93 -23.21 2.65
CA GLU A 54 -33.79 -22.17 3.68
C GLU A 54 -32.76 -22.54 4.76
N GLU A 55 -32.70 -23.82 5.15
CA GLU A 55 -31.74 -24.35 6.13
C GLU A 55 -30.30 -24.27 5.62
N GLU A 56 -30.05 -24.59 4.35
CA GLU A 56 -28.72 -24.47 3.72
C GLU A 56 -28.25 -23.01 3.61
N ILE A 57 -29.18 -22.08 3.39
CA ILE A 57 -28.87 -20.64 3.36
C ILE A 57 -28.49 -20.15 4.76
N GLU A 58 -29.24 -20.54 5.79
CA GLU A 58 -28.96 -20.16 7.19
C GLU A 58 -27.59 -20.69 7.65
N GLU A 59 -27.26 -21.95 7.38
CA GLU A 59 -25.94 -22.52 7.69
C GLU A 59 -24.80 -21.80 6.96
N MET A 60 -25.02 -21.41 5.70
CA MET A 60 -24.03 -20.66 4.93
C MET A 60 -23.83 -19.24 5.48
N GLU A 61 -24.91 -18.53 5.83
CA GLU A 61 -24.84 -17.19 6.43
C GLU A 61 -24.11 -17.21 7.77
N GLU A 62 -24.37 -18.22 8.61
CA GLU A 62 -23.65 -18.42 9.87
C GLU A 62 -22.15 -18.67 9.60
N GLY A 63 -21.83 -19.55 8.66
CA GLY A 63 -20.45 -19.82 8.25
C GLY A 63 -19.71 -18.58 7.73
N ILE A 64 -20.39 -17.75 6.93
CA ILE A 64 -19.86 -16.48 6.41
C ILE A 64 -19.62 -15.49 7.57
N SER A 65 -20.55 -15.38 8.52
CA SER A 65 -20.41 -14.50 9.67
C SER A 65 -19.19 -14.86 10.54
N ILE A 66 -18.98 -16.16 10.79
CA ILE A 66 -17.81 -16.66 11.51
C ILE A 66 -16.52 -16.39 10.72
N ALA A 67 -16.54 -16.62 9.40
CA ALA A 67 -15.39 -16.36 8.55
C ALA A 67 -15.01 -14.87 8.55
N ILE A 68 -15.98 -13.96 8.44
CA ILE A 68 -15.75 -12.52 8.45
C ILE A 68 -15.19 -12.06 9.79
N SER A 69 -15.78 -12.47 10.92
CA SER A 69 -15.27 -12.09 12.24
C SER A 69 -13.81 -12.52 12.44
N THR A 70 -13.46 -13.72 11.99
CA THR A 70 -12.07 -14.23 12.04
C THR A 70 -11.15 -13.44 11.10
N LEU A 71 -11.61 -13.12 9.90
CA LEU A 71 -10.85 -12.33 8.94
C LEU A 71 -10.62 -10.91 9.46
N ASP A 72 -11.63 -10.27 10.05
CA ASP A 72 -11.55 -8.90 10.56
C ASP A 72 -10.48 -8.74 11.65
N GLU A 73 -10.34 -9.72 12.55
CA GLU A 73 -9.32 -9.71 13.60
C GLU A 73 -7.89 -9.62 13.04
N ILE A 74 -7.64 -10.18 11.85
CA ILE A 74 -6.31 -10.23 11.22
C ILE A 74 -6.17 -9.14 10.15
N LEU A 75 -7.18 -9.00 9.30
CA LEU A 75 -7.18 -8.13 8.14
C LEU A 75 -7.28 -6.65 8.51
N ILE A 76 -8.07 -6.27 9.52
CA ILE A 76 -8.20 -4.87 9.92
C ILE A 76 -6.86 -4.30 10.42
N PRO A 77 -6.13 -4.96 11.34
CA PRO A 77 -4.80 -4.49 11.73
C PRO A 77 -3.82 -4.41 10.56
N LEU A 78 -3.82 -5.41 9.67
CA LEU A 78 -2.96 -5.40 8.47
C LEU A 78 -3.32 -4.25 7.52
N ALA A 79 -4.62 -3.97 7.34
CA ALA A 79 -5.09 -2.86 6.54
C ALA A 79 -4.62 -1.51 7.12
N ILE A 80 -4.72 -1.34 8.45
CA ILE A 80 -4.24 -0.14 9.15
C ILE A 80 -2.72 0.02 8.98
N ILE A 81 -1.95 -1.05 9.15
CA ILE A 81 -0.50 -1.05 8.92
C ILE A 81 -0.18 -0.68 7.46
N GLY A 82 -0.96 -1.23 6.52
CA GLY A 82 -0.96 -0.87 5.10
C GLY A 82 -1.15 0.62 4.86
N LEU A 83 -2.23 1.17 5.38
CA LEU A 83 -2.56 2.59 5.23
C LEU A 83 -1.47 3.50 5.79
N ILE A 84 -1.02 3.24 7.02
CA ILE A 84 0.03 4.03 7.67
C ILE A 84 1.33 3.94 6.87
N SER A 85 1.72 2.73 6.45
CA SER A 85 2.92 2.51 5.66
C SER A 85 2.87 3.22 4.32
N GLY A 86 1.73 3.14 3.61
CA GLY A 86 1.51 3.84 2.34
C GLY A 86 1.64 5.36 2.48
N ILE A 87 1.04 5.94 3.52
CA ILE A 87 1.13 7.37 3.82
C ILE A 87 2.59 7.77 4.12
N LEU A 88 3.30 6.99 4.93
CA LEU A 88 4.70 7.26 5.27
C LEU A 88 5.60 7.20 4.03
N ILE A 89 5.40 6.21 3.15
CA ILE A 89 6.16 6.07 1.91
C ILE A 89 5.90 7.25 0.97
N ILE A 90 4.64 7.64 0.76
CA ILE A 90 4.29 8.80 -0.09
C ILE A 90 4.90 10.08 0.50
N SER A 91 4.76 10.27 1.81
CA SER A 91 5.34 11.43 2.51
C SER A 91 6.87 11.45 2.40
N GLY A 92 7.52 10.30 2.56
CA GLY A 92 8.95 10.12 2.40
C GLY A 92 9.42 10.43 0.97
N ALA A 93 8.68 9.97 -0.03
CA ALA A 93 8.94 10.29 -1.44
C ALA A 93 8.88 11.80 -1.69
N VAL A 94 7.83 12.47 -1.22
CA VAL A 94 7.67 13.94 -1.36
C VAL A 94 8.81 14.69 -0.66
N LEU A 95 9.15 14.31 0.57
CA LEU A 95 10.26 14.93 1.32
C LEU A 95 11.61 14.71 0.61
N GLY A 96 11.84 13.51 0.07
CA GLY A 96 13.00 13.21 -0.75
C GLY A 96 13.07 14.07 -2.01
N TYR A 97 11.95 14.27 -2.70
CA TYR A 97 11.88 15.14 -3.88
C TYR A 97 12.13 16.62 -3.55
N GLN A 98 11.71 17.08 -2.37
CA GLN A 98 11.97 18.43 -1.85
C GLN A 98 13.42 18.66 -1.39
N GLY A 99 14.27 17.62 -1.40
CA GLY A 99 15.69 17.71 -1.05
C GLY A 99 16.00 17.27 0.38
N LYS A 100 15.02 16.85 1.19
CA LYS A 100 15.24 16.20 2.49
C LYS A 100 15.50 14.70 2.30
N ASN A 101 16.49 14.40 1.47
CA ASN A 101 16.76 13.06 0.93
C ASN A 101 16.95 11.99 2.02
N MET A 102 17.63 12.27 3.15
CA MET A 102 17.92 11.25 4.17
C MET A 102 16.65 10.86 4.92
N LEU A 103 15.93 11.87 5.41
CA LEU A 103 14.66 11.68 6.10
C LEU A 103 13.62 11.05 5.16
N GLY A 104 13.51 11.58 3.93
CA GLY A 104 12.58 11.08 2.92
C GLY A 104 12.87 9.63 2.52
N GLY A 105 14.13 9.31 2.26
CA GLY A 105 14.55 7.95 1.92
C GLY A 105 14.37 6.95 3.06
N LEU A 106 14.63 7.34 4.31
CA LEU A 106 14.37 6.50 5.49
C LEU A 106 12.87 6.24 5.71
N LEU A 107 12.04 7.27 5.54
CA LEU A 107 10.59 7.16 5.61
C LEU A 107 10.00 6.27 4.51
N VAL A 108 10.72 6.07 3.40
CA VAL A 108 10.36 5.08 2.38
C VAL A 108 10.89 3.70 2.76
N LEU A 109 12.18 3.60 3.10
CA LEU A 109 12.88 2.32 3.30
C LEU A 109 12.29 1.50 4.44
N ILE A 110 12.15 2.09 5.62
CA ILE A 110 11.72 1.38 6.84
C ILE A 110 10.36 0.70 6.64
N PRO A 111 9.29 1.42 6.23
CA PRO A 111 8.01 0.77 5.97
C PRO A 111 8.07 -0.20 4.79
N SER A 112 8.85 0.07 3.74
CA SER A 112 8.92 -0.81 2.56
C SER A 112 9.51 -2.20 2.86
N VAL A 113 10.38 -2.33 3.87
CA VAL A 113 10.98 -3.61 4.27
C VAL A 113 9.92 -4.63 4.71
N PHE A 114 8.87 -4.18 5.40
CA PHE A 114 7.78 -5.05 5.84
C PHE A 114 6.98 -5.65 4.68
N TYR A 115 7.09 -5.06 3.48
CA TYR A 115 6.38 -5.51 2.29
C TYR A 115 7.29 -6.22 1.28
N ILE A 116 8.55 -6.54 1.61
CA ILE A 116 9.48 -7.24 0.69
C ILE A 116 8.90 -8.55 0.12
N PRO A 117 8.16 -9.38 0.89
CA PRO A 117 7.52 -10.57 0.33
C PRO A 117 6.58 -10.24 -0.84
N ALA A 118 6.05 -9.02 -0.89
CA ALA A 118 5.36 -8.47 -2.04
C ALA A 118 6.36 -7.72 -2.95
N ILE A 119 6.20 -7.88 -4.27
CA ILE A 119 7.01 -7.14 -5.27
C ILE A 119 6.98 -5.62 -5.01
N VAL A 120 5.88 -5.12 -4.45
CA VAL A 120 5.69 -3.71 -4.10
C VAL A 120 6.71 -3.22 -3.06
N GLY A 121 7.07 -4.03 -2.06
CA GLY A 121 8.08 -3.64 -1.07
C GLY A 121 9.48 -3.53 -1.67
N ILE A 122 9.83 -4.38 -2.63
CA ILE A 122 11.12 -4.31 -3.35
C ILE A 122 11.22 -2.98 -4.11
N ILE A 123 10.15 -2.58 -4.80
CA ILE A 123 10.08 -1.29 -5.52
C ILE A 123 10.27 -0.13 -4.53
N GLY A 124 9.63 -0.20 -3.36
CA GLY A 124 9.77 0.80 -2.30
C GLY A 124 11.20 0.88 -1.76
N VAL A 125 11.83 -0.26 -1.45
CA VAL A 125 13.23 -0.33 -0.99
C VAL A 125 14.20 0.28 -2.00
N ILE A 126 14.05 -0.05 -3.29
CA ILE A 126 14.87 0.53 -4.37
C ILE A 126 14.62 2.03 -4.47
N GLY A 127 13.35 2.46 -4.42
CA GLY A 127 12.97 3.87 -4.44
C GLY A 127 13.62 4.68 -3.32
N GLY A 128 13.51 4.19 -2.08
CA GLY A 128 14.11 4.81 -0.90
C GLY A 128 15.64 4.86 -0.97
N ALA A 129 16.28 3.76 -1.38
CA ALA A 129 17.73 3.70 -1.56
C ALA A 129 18.23 4.72 -2.59
N LEU A 130 17.53 4.88 -3.73
CA LEU A 130 17.87 5.87 -4.75
C LEU A 130 17.71 7.31 -4.26
N ILE A 131 16.73 7.58 -3.38
CA ILE A 131 16.57 8.88 -2.74
C ILE A 131 17.77 9.18 -1.82
N ILE A 132 18.19 8.21 -1.00
CA ILE A 132 19.35 8.36 -0.09
C ILE A 132 20.66 8.50 -0.87
N TRP A 133 20.92 7.62 -1.84
CA TRP A 133 22.15 7.63 -2.64
C TRP A 133 22.41 8.97 -3.31
N ARG A 134 21.35 9.73 -3.63
CA ARG A 134 21.50 11.06 -4.22
C ARG A 134 22.09 12.10 -3.25
N LEU A 135 22.02 11.91 -1.93
CA LEU A 135 22.76 12.75 -0.98
C LEU A 135 24.27 12.64 -1.16
N GLU A 136 24.75 11.43 -1.41
CA GLU A 136 26.19 11.12 -1.38
C GLU A 136 26.92 11.67 -2.62
N LYS A 137 26.17 12.06 -3.66
CA LYS A 137 26.70 12.64 -4.90
C LYS A 137 26.60 14.17 -4.98
N ARG A 138 26.25 14.85 -3.88
CA ARG A 138 26.32 16.32 -3.77
C ARG A 138 27.61 16.73 -3.08
#